data_AF-A0A1G7Z0W0-F1
#
_entry.id   AF-A0A1G7Z0W0-F1
#
_cell.length_a   1.000
_cell.length_b   1.000
_cell.length_c   1.000
_cell.angle_alpha   90.00
_cell.angle_beta   90.00
_cell.angle_gamma   90.00
#
_symmetry.space_group_name_H-M   'P 1'
#
loop_
_entity.id
_entity.type
_entity.pdbx_description
1 polymer ?
#
loop_
_entity_poly.entity_id
_entity_poly.type
_entity_poly.pdbx_seq_one_letter_code
_entity_poly.pdbx_strand_id
1 'polypeptide(L)'
;HREAAERTLLTAIAAGFSPAELADALLAAATDRAFADTGHSLDFINKAFECLDLIGWQHAAALLPAVVGQMVAARGAEESTAWRQPVDLVLLCEESTSELADLFAAGRGARDWSGHAALAQELVGDDPARIVDALKGAIRAGADPADLGQSLAYAAALRVARFGTANEHADWETAHHVFTYANAVHQMLTRMDTASVDTHVTAVRGVLHGAMALYLARYLNVPPAGIPGDGGEQLDDLPAEPETIRAALLDAFDRQRQVDLAARLVARHLTLGHSPQALIATLAHAVLREDAGFHTYQMLEAGVRQFGAWGNTDEGRHILIAVARYLAAHSPTERALHQTADIARRLMRGAELHQEAGSF
;
A
#
# COMPACT_ATOMS: atom_id res chain seq x y z
N HIS A 1 -5.91 -16.15 -24.62
CA HIS A 1 -6.70 -15.11 -23.93
C HIS A 1 -6.01 -13.74 -23.88
N ARG A 2 -4.67 -13.64 -23.73
CA ARG A 2 -3.94 -12.36 -23.65
C ARG A 2 -4.24 -11.36 -24.78
N GLU A 3 -4.06 -11.75 -26.04
CA GLU A 3 -4.28 -10.86 -27.18
C GLU A 3 -5.74 -10.34 -27.27
N ALA A 4 -6.71 -11.16 -26.85
CA ALA A 4 -8.11 -10.76 -26.83
C ALA A 4 -8.41 -9.74 -25.73
N ALA A 5 -7.86 -9.95 -24.52
CA ALA A 5 -7.97 -9.00 -23.42
C ALA A 5 -7.31 -7.65 -23.77
N GLU A 6 -6.12 -7.69 -24.37
CA GLU A 6 -5.38 -6.50 -24.79
C GLU A 6 -6.15 -5.71 -25.85
N ARG A 7 -6.69 -6.40 -26.87
CA ARG A 7 -7.55 -5.77 -27.89
C ARG A 7 -8.82 -5.18 -27.29
N THR A 8 -9.41 -5.81 -26.26
CA THR A 8 -10.61 -5.30 -25.59
C THR A 8 -10.29 -3.96 -24.91
N LEU A 9 -9.19 -3.90 -24.16
CA LEU A 9 -8.73 -2.69 -23.48
C LEU A 9 -8.38 -1.56 -24.47
N LEU A 10 -7.62 -1.89 -25.53
CA LEU A 10 -7.30 -0.93 -26.60
C LEU A 10 -8.56 -0.42 -27.32
N THR A 11 -9.57 -1.28 -27.49
CA THR A 11 -10.85 -0.88 -28.09
C THR A 11 -11.60 0.10 -27.20
N ALA A 12 -11.64 -0.13 -25.88
CA ALA A 12 -12.26 0.80 -24.93
C ALA A 12 -11.57 2.18 -24.95
N ILE A 13 -10.23 2.20 -24.96
CA ILE A 13 -9.44 3.43 -25.08
C ILE A 13 -9.77 4.15 -26.40
N ALA A 14 -9.78 3.43 -27.53
CA ALA A 14 -10.10 4.01 -28.84
C ALA A 14 -11.54 4.51 -28.95
N ALA A 15 -12.47 3.91 -28.20
CA ALA A 15 -13.87 4.33 -28.10
C ALA A 15 -14.07 5.58 -27.22
N GLY A 16 -13.01 6.07 -26.57
CA GLY A 16 -13.06 7.29 -25.76
C GLY A 16 -13.55 7.07 -24.32
N PHE A 17 -13.39 5.86 -23.78
CA PHE A 17 -13.68 5.60 -22.37
C PHE A 17 -12.84 6.52 -21.49
N SER A 18 -13.49 7.12 -20.49
CA SER A 18 -12.87 8.00 -19.52
C SER A 18 -11.93 7.23 -18.58
N PRO A 19 -10.99 7.92 -17.89
CA PRO A 19 -10.18 7.32 -16.84
C PRO A 19 -10.98 6.55 -15.79
N ALA A 20 -12.14 7.08 -15.37
CA ALA A 20 -13.00 6.44 -14.38
C ALA A 20 -13.62 5.12 -14.90
N GLU A 21 -14.10 5.11 -16.15
CA GLU A 21 -14.66 3.90 -16.77
C GLU A 21 -13.59 2.82 -16.99
N LEU A 22 -12.36 3.23 -17.36
CA LEU A 22 -11.23 2.31 -17.48
C LEU A 22 -10.80 1.76 -16.11
N ALA A 23 -10.85 2.58 -15.05
CA ALA A 23 -10.56 2.14 -13.69
C ALA A 23 -11.57 1.09 -13.21
N ASP A 24 -12.87 1.34 -13.42
CA ASP A 24 -13.94 0.41 -13.07
C ASP A 24 -13.79 -0.93 -13.80
N ALA A 25 -13.57 -0.89 -15.12
CA ALA A 25 -13.40 -2.10 -15.94
C ALA A 25 -12.18 -2.92 -15.49
N LEU A 26 -11.05 -2.27 -15.19
CA LEU A 26 -9.83 -2.96 -14.77
C LEU A 26 -9.90 -3.44 -13.32
N LEU A 27 -10.58 -2.71 -12.42
CA LEU A 27 -10.87 -3.16 -11.05
C LEU A 27 -11.74 -4.40 -11.07
N ALA A 28 -12.83 -4.39 -11.85
CA ALA A 28 -13.72 -5.54 -12.02
C ALA A 28 -12.95 -6.76 -12.51
N ALA A 29 -12.13 -6.59 -13.56
CA ALA A 29 -11.32 -7.68 -14.11
C ALA A 29 -10.27 -8.22 -13.11
N ALA A 30 -9.62 -7.33 -12.35
CA ALA A 30 -8.59 -7.71 -11.39
C ALA A 30 -9.15 -8.35 -10.12
N THR A 31 -10.39 -8.02 -9.75
CA THR A 31 -11.07 -8.56 -8.55
C THR A 31 -12.01 -9.71 -8.85
N ASP A 32 -12.09 -10.16 -10.11
CA ASP A 32 -12.76 -11.43 -10.46
C ASP A 32 -12.08 -12.63 -9.80
N ARG A 33 -10.76 -12.52 -9.55
CA ARG A 33 -9.99 -13.46 -8.73
C ARG A 33 -9.66 -12.81 -7.38
N ALA A 34 -9.86 -13.55 -6.29
CA ALA A 34 -9.63 -13.02 -4.96
C ALA A 34 -8.15 -12.72 -4.76
N PHE A 35 -7.80 -11.50 -4.36
CA PHE A 35 -6.42 -11.10 -4.03
C PHE A 35 -5.37 -11.61 -5.04
N ALA A 36 -5.68 -11.46 -6.33
CA ALA A 36 -4.95 -12.09 -7.43
C ALA A 36 -3.47 -11.73 -7.44
N ASP A 37 -2.62 -12.73 -7.65
CA ASP A 37 -1.15 -12.59 -7.69
C ASP A 37 -0.60 -11.93 -6.41
N THR A 38 -1.11 -12.36 -5.25
CA THR A 38 -0.78 -11.79 -3.93
C THR A 38 -1.05 -10.29 -3.82
N GLY A 39 -1.97 -9.76 -4.62
CA GLY A 39 -2.34 -8.35 -4.68
C GLY A 39 -1.61 -7.54 -5.74
N HIS A 40 -0.55 -8.08 -6.37
CA HIS A 40 0.24 -7.35 -7.38
C HIS A 40 -0.58 -6.98 -8.61
N SER A 41 -1.56 -7.81 -9.00
CA SER A 41 -2.38 -7.52 -10.18
C SER A 41 -3.09 -6.17 -10.05
N LEU A 42 -3.63 -5.85 -8.86
CA LEU A 42 -4.33 -4.59 -8.66
C LEU A 42 -3.36 -3.43 -8.41
N ASP A 43 -2.28 -3.68 -7.68
CA ASP A 43 -1.26 -2.66 -7.45
C ASP A 43 -0.67 -2.14 -8.76
N PHE A 44 -0.27 -3.03 -9.68
CA PHE A 44 0.29 -2.59 -10.96
C PHE A 44 -0.71 -1.88 -11.87
N ILE A 45 -2.00 -2.22 -11.79
CA ILE A 45 -3.06 -1.43 -12.45
C ILE A 45 -3.04 -0.02 -11.86
N ASN A 46 -3.12 0.12 -10.54
CA ASN A 46 -3.06 1.44 -9.91
C ASN A 46 -1.79 2.22 -10.29
N LYS A 47 -0.62 1.57 -10.31
CA LYS A 47 0.66 2.19 -10.73
C LYS A 47 0.63 2.65 -12.18
N ALA A 48 -0.03 1.91 -13.06
CA ALA A 48 -0.22 2.31 -14.44
C ALA A 48 -1.08 3.60 -14.55
N PHE A 49 -2.13 3.71 -13.75
CA PHE A 49 -2.97 4.92 -13.68
C PHE A 49 -2.20 6.11 -13.10
N GLU A 50 -1.48 5.91 -12.00
CA GLU A 50 -0.62 6.95 -11.41
C GLU A 50 0.43 7.44 -12.40
N CYS A 51 1.01 6.53 -13.19
CA CYS A 51 1.94 6.90 -14.25
C CYS A 51 1.26 7.78 -15.31
N LEU A 52 0.04 7.43 -15.75
CA LEU A 52 -0.73 8.23 -16.71
C LEU A 52 -1.14 9.59 -16.15
N ASP A 53 -1.44 9.68 -14.86
CA ASP A 53 -1.71 10.96 -14.19
C ASP A 53 -0.48 11.89 -14.24
N LEU A 54 0.73 11.33 -14.27
CA LEU A 54 1.98 12.09 -14.35
C LEU A 54 2.42 12.42 -15.79
N ILE A 55 2.36 11.46 -16.71
CA ILE A 55 2.88 11.63 -18.08
C ILE A 55 1.80 12.06 -19.08
N GLY A 56 0.54 11.98 -18.70
CA GLY A 56 -0.62 12.33 -19.51
C GLY A 56 -1.33 11.12 -20.13
N TRP A 57 -2.67 11.19 -20.13
CA TRP A 57 -3.56 10.13 -20.58
C TRP A 57 -3.54 9.84 -22.09
N GLN A 58 -2.95 10.72 -22.90
CA GLN A 58 -2.68 10.43 -24.32
C GLN A 58 -1.77 9.21 -24.53
N HIS A 59 -1.05 8.77 -23.49
CA HIS A 59 -0.19 7.58 -23.52
C HIS A 59 -0.90 6.28 -23.09
N ALA A 60 -2.20 6.32 -22.75
CA ALA A 60 -2.94 5.15 -22.22
C ALA A 60 -2.85 3.92 -23.13
N ALA A 61 -2.98 4.10 -24.45
CA ALA A 61 -2.90 3.01 -25.42
C ALA A 61 -1.51 2.35 -25.50
N ALA A 62 -0.44 3.04 -25.09
CA ALA A 62 0.91 2.48 -25.03
C ALA A 62 1.21 1.82 -23.68
N LEU A 63 0.59 2.31 -22.59
CA LEU A 63 0.96 1.93 -21.24
C LEU A 63 0.03 0.88 -20.62
N LEU A 64 -1.30 1.03 -20.73
CA LEU A 64 -2.25 0.10 -20.11
C LEU A 64 -2.16 -1.34 -20.63
N PRO A 65 -1.82 -1.63 -21.91
CA PRO A 65 -1.55 -3.00 -22.34
C PRO A 65 -0.45 -3.73 -21.56
N ALA A 66 0.49 -3.00 -20.93
CA ALA A 66 1.60 -3.60 -20.20
C ALA A 66 1.14 -4.45 -19.00
N VAL A 67 0.00 -4.11 -18.36
CA VAL A 67 -0.51 -4.86 -17.20
C VAL A 67 -1.33 -6.10 -17.60
N VAL A 68 -1.84 -6.15 -18.83
CA VAL A 68 -2.74 -7.24 -19.30
C VAL A 68 -2.07 -8.60 -19.24
N GLY A 69 -0.77 -8.67 -19.54
CA GLY A 69 -0.01 -9.92 -19.49
C GLY A 69 -0.07 -10.58 -18.12
N GLN A 70 0.14 -9.79 -17.06
CA GLN A 70 0.08 -10.27 -15.68
C GLN A 70 -1.35 -10.57 -15.25
N MET A 71 -2.33 -9.70 -15.55
CA MET A 71 -3.74 -9.94 -15.20
C MET A 71 -4.25 -11.29 -15.74
N VAL A 72 -3.87 -11.64 -16.97
CA VAL A 72 -4.28 -12.90 -17.61
C VAL A 72 -3.58 -14.11 -17.00
N ALA A 73 -2.34 -13.96 -16.53
CA ALA A 73 -1.56 -15.02 -15.91
C ALA A 73 -1.81 -15.17 -14.39
N ALA A 74 -2.38 -14.15 -13.76
CA ALA A 74 -2.59 -14.07 -12.32
C ALA A 74 -3.47 -15.21 -11.81
N ARG A 75 -3.00 -15.88 -10.75
CA ARG A 75 -3.78 -16.86 -10.00
C ARG A 75 -4.49 -16.18 -8.85
N GLY A 76 -5.70 -16.64 -8.57
CA GLY A 76 -6.49 -16.14 -7.46
C GLY A 76 -6.17 -16.86 -6.15
N ALA A 77 -6.34 -16.16 -5.05
CA ALA A 77 -6.15 -16.68 -3.71
C ALA A 77 -7.23 -17.70 -3.33
N GLU A 78 -8.38 -17.71 -4.02
CA GLU A 78 -9.44 -18.71 -3.89
C GLU A 78 -9.00 -20.14 -4.23
N GLU A 79 -7.88 -20.28 -4.94
CA GLU A 79 -7.23 -21.56 -5.24
C GLU A 79 -6.36 -22.07 -4.07
N SER A 80 -6.16 -21.27 -3.02
CA SER A 80 -5.29 -21.59 -1.90
C SER A 80 -6.06 -22.15 -0.69
N THR A 81 -5.45 -23.10 0.01
CA THR A 81 -6.04 -23.68 1.24
C THR A 81 -6.25 -22.63 2.33
N ALA A 82 -5.34 -21.65 2.45
CA ALA A 82 -5.41 -20.62 3.49
C ALA A 82 -6.67 -19.74 3.39
N TRP A 83 -7.22 -19.58 2.19
CA TRP A 83 -8.46 -18.83 1.96
C TRP A 83 -9.72 -19.68 2.07
N ARG A 84 -9.59 -21.00 2.06
CA ARG A 84 -10.72 -21.95 2.09
C ARG A 84 -10.89 -22.63 3.44
N GLN A 85 -9.87 -22.61 4.30
CA GLN A 85 -9.83 -23.35 5.57
C GLN A 85 -9.08 -22.57 6.67
N PRO A 86 -9.48 -22.71 7.95
CA PRO A 86 -10.63 -23.48 8.45
C PRO A 86 -11.98 -22.78 8.22
N VAL A 87 -11.94 -21.48 7.94
CA VAL A 87 -13.10 -20.68 7.53
C VAL A 87 -12.96 -20.43 6.03
N ASP A 88 -14.02 -20.63 5.25
CA ASP A 88 -14.03 -20.31 3.83
C ASP A 88 -14.24 -18.79 3.64
N LEU A 89 -13.13 -18.07 3.48
CA LEU A 89 -13.11 -16.62 3.33
C LEU A 89 -13.66 -16.17 1.98
N VAL A 90 -13.56 -17.03 0.96
CA VAL A 90 -14.09 -16.76 -0.38
C VAL A 90 -15.60 -16.79 -0.33
N LEU A 91 -16.18 -17.84 0.25
CA LEU A 91 -17.62 -17.96 0.44
C LEU A 91 -18.15 -16.78 1.28
N LEU A 92 -17.45 -16.41 2.35
CA LEU A 92 -17.82 -15.27 3.18
C LEU A 92 -17.85 -13.95 2.37
N CYS A 93 -16.90 -13.75 1.45
CA CYS A 93 -16.90 -12.60 0.54
C CYS A 93 -18.06 -12.66 -0.46
N GLU A 94 -18.34 -13.81 -1.05
CA GLU A 94 -19.43 -14.02 -2.02
C GLU A 94 -20.80 -13.75 -1.39
N GLU A 95 -21.07 -14.33 -0.22
CA GLU A 95 -22.30 -14.10 0.55
C GLU A 95 -22.47 -12.62 0.87
N SER A 96 -21.40 -11.98 1.34
CA SER A 96 -21.40 -10.54 1.66
C SER A 96 -21.65 -9.66 0.44
N THR A 97 -21.09 -10.03 -0.71
CA THR A 97 -21.27 -9.32 -1.98
C THR A 97 -22.74 -9.32 -2.41
N SER A 98 -23.47 -10.42 -2.15
CA SER A 98 -24.90 -10.53 -2.49
C SER A 98 -25.81 -9.58 -1.71
N GLU A 99 -25.37 -9.08 -0.55
CA GLU A 99 -26.13 -8.17 0.30
C GLU A 99 -25.86 -6.68 0.01
N LEU A 100 -24.80 -6.36 -0.74
CA LEU A 100 -24.30 -4.98 -0.88
C LEU A 100 -25.35 -4.00 -1.43
N ALA A 101 -26.16 -4.43 -2.41
CA ALA A 101 -27.18 -3.57 -2.99
C ALA A 101 -28.18 -3.07 -1.94
N ASP A 102 -28.62 -3.95 -1.04
CA ASP A 102 -29.56 -3.62 0.04
C ASP A 102 -28.87 -2.80 1.14
N LEU A 103 -27.60 -3.07 1.43
CA LEU A 103 -26.80 -2.32 2.40
C LEU A 103 -26.63 -0.86 1.98
N PHE A 104 -26.20 -0.62 0.74
CA PHE A 104 -26.10 0.72 0.19
C PHE A 104 -27.47 1.39 0.11
N ALA A 105 -28.54 0.63 -0.20
CA ALA A 105 -29.89 1.16 -0.18
C ALA A 105 -30.31 1.70 1.19
N ALA A 106 -29.97 0.97 2.26
CA ALA A 106 -30.24 1.37 3.64
C ALA A 106 -29.40 2.60 4.06
N GLY A 107 -28.19 2.75 3.53
CA GLY A 107 -27.27 3.85 3.86
C GLY A 107 -27.54 5.18 3.15
N ARG A 108 -28.38 5.22 2.09
CA ARG A 108 -28.57 6.42 1.20
C ARG A 108 -28.98 7.73 1.91
N GLY A 109 -29.44 7.67 3.15
CA GLY A 109 -29.84 8.84 3.93
C GLY A 109 -28.77 9.38 4.89
N ALA A 110 -27.73 8.59 5.17
CA ALA A 110 -26.61 9.01 6.00
C ALA A 110 -25.63 9.85 5.19
N ARG A 111 -25.04 10.86 5.82
CA ARG A 111 -24.03 11.74 5.23
C ARG A 111 -22.89 11.92 6.21
N ASP A 112 -21.75 12.36 5.67
CA ASP A 112 -20.59 12.77 6.46
C ASP A 112 -20.05 11.67 7.37
N TRP A 113 -19.95 10.44 6.83
CA TRP A 113 -19.33 9.34 7.55
C TRP A 113 -17.86 9.67 7.86
N SER A 114 -17.44 9.41 9.10
CA SER A 114 -16.11 9.78 9.62
C SER A 114 -15.51 8.69 10.51
N GLY A 115 -16.01 7.46 10.36
CA GLY A 115 -15.64 6.32 11.19
C GLY A 115 -14.33 5.63 10.78
N HIS A 116 -13.48 6.27 9.96
CA HIS A 116 -12.35 5.62 9.29
C HIS A 116 -11.39 4.92 10.25
N ALA A 117 -10.95 5.63 11.30
CA ALA A 117 -10.01 5.09 12.28
C ALA A 117 -10.64 3.96 13.12
N ALA A 118 -11.92 4.10 13.50
CA ALA A 118 -12.64 3.09 14.25
C ALA A 118 -12.83 1.81 13.41
N LEU A 119 -13.23 1.94 12.14
CA LEU A 119 -13.33 0.81 11.23
C LEU A 119 -11.98 0.13 11.05
N ALA A 120 -10.88 0.89 10.87
CA ALA A 120 -9.55 0.31 10.76
C ALA A 120 -9.14 -0.53 11.98
N GLN A 121 -9.55 -0.15 13.20
CA GLN A 121 -9.32 -0.97 14.40
C GLN A 121 -10.12 -2.27 14.40
N GLU A 122 -11.35 -2.28 13.88
CA GLU A 122 -12.12 -3.51 13.70
C GLU A 122 -11.47 -4.42 12.63
N LEU A 123 -10.94 -3.85 11.55
CA LEU A 123 -10.31 -4.59 10.46
C LEU A 123 -9.02 -5.32 10.87
N VAL A 124 -8.31 -4.85 11.90
CA VAL A 124 -7.13 -5.55 12.44
C VAL A 124 -7.50 -6.67 13.44
N GLY A 125 -8.78 -6.99 13.60
CA GLY A 125 -9.26 -8.10 14.42
C GLY A 125 -8.81 -9.49 13.96
N ASP A 126 -9.25 -10.50 14.70
CA ASP A 126 -8.90 -11.91 14.50
C ASP A 126 -10.10 -12.82 14.17
N ASP A 127 -11.26 -12.22 13.89
CA ASP A 127 -12.49 -12.89 13.48
C ASP A 127 -12.94 -12.34 12.11
N PRO A 128 -12.88 -13.14 11.03
CA PRO A 128 -13.19 -12.67 9.69
C PRO A 128 -14.67 -12.32 9.52
N ALA A 129 -15.58 -12.96 10.27
CA ALA A 129 -17.01 -12.66 10.22
C ALA A 129 -17.29 -11.29 10.85
N ARG A 130 -16.66 -10.97 11.99
CA ARG A 130 -16.76 -9.64 12.61
C ARG A 130 -16.17 -8.54 11.75
N ILE A 131 -15.06 -8.80 11.08
CA ILE A 131 -14.45 -7.87 10.11
C ILE A 131 -15.45 -7.53 8.99
N VAL A 132 -16.08 -8.55 8.43
CA VAL A 132 -17.11 -8.39 7.39
C VAL A 132 -18.33 -7.64 7.92
N ASP A 133 -18.81 -7.97 9.13
CA ASP A 133 -19.93 -7.28 9.75
C ASP A 133 -19.63 -5.80 10.03
N ALA A 134 -18.38 -5.47 10.39
CA ALA A 134 -17.94 -4.08 10.56
C ALA A 134 -17.98 -3.30 9.23
N LEU A 135 -17.53 -3.91 8.13
CA LEU A 135 -17.64 -3.32 6.79
C LEU A 135 -19.12 -3.11 6.39
N LYS A 136 -19.98 -4.12 6.57
CA LYS A 136 -21.42 -4.00 6.32
C LYS A 136 -22.06 -2.93 7.20
N GLY A 137 -21.64 -2.83 8.46
CA GLY A 137 -22.07 -1.81 9.41
C GLY A 137 -21.70 -0.39 8.96
N ALA A 138 -20.46 -0.21 8.50
CA ALA A 138 -20.00 1.07 7.95
C ALA A 138 -20.81 1.49 6.72
N ILE A 139 -21.08 0.57 5.78
CA ILE A 139 -21.93 0.84 4.61
C ILE A 139 -23.34 1.28 5.04
N ARG A 140 -23.96 0.57 5.99
CA ARG A 140 -25.29 0.95 6.53
C ARG A 140 -25.26 2.33 7.21
N ALA A 141 -24.13 2.71 7.79
CA ALA A 141 -23.91 3.99 8.42
C ALA A 141 -23.56 5.12 7.41
N GLY A 142 -23.50 4.82 6.11
CA GLY A 142 -23.28 5.81 5.05
C GLY A 142 -21.84 5.92 4.54
N ALA A 143 -20.95 4.99 4.90
CA ALA A 143 -19.61 4.94 4.30
C ALA A 143 -19.72 4.63 2.80
N ASP A 144 -19.04 5.43 1.97
CA ASP A 144 -18.88 5.12 0.56
C ASP A 144 -17.73 4.10 0.33
N PRO A 145 -17.54 3.54 -0.87
CA PRO A 145 -16.45 2.60 -1.08
C PRO A 145 -15.05 3.18 -0.82
N ALA A 146 -14.80 4.46 -1.12
CA ALA A 146 -13.51 5.08 -0.90
C ALA A 146 -13.20 5.19 0.61
N ASP A 147 -14.20 5.47 1.44
CA ASP A 147 -14.11 5.46 2.90
C ASP A 147 -13.65 4.09 3.44
N LEU A 148 -14.23 3.00 2.90
CA LEU A 148 -13.85 1.64 3.25
C LEU A 148 -12.41 1.34 2.81
N GLY A 149 -12.03 1.76 1.60
CA GLY A 149 -10.68 1.64 1.07
C GLY A 149 -9.65 2.37 1.92
N GLN A 150 -9.95 3.61 2.35
CA GLN A 150 -9.07 4.40 3.22
C GLN A 150 -8.89 3.74 4.59
N SER A 151 -9.97 3.22 5.17
CA SER A 151 -9.92 2.49 6.45
C SER A 151 -9.09 1.21 6.34
N LEU A 152 -9.26 0.45 5.25
CA LEU A 152 -8.50 -0.75 4.96
C LEU A 152 -7.00 -0.46 4.76
N ALA A 153 -6.67 0.59 4.00
CA ALA A 153 -5.28 1.00 3.77
C ALA A 153 -4.59 1.39 5.07
N TYR A 154 -5.28 2.10 5.96
CA TYR A 154 -4.76 2.42 7.28
C TYR A 154 -4.61 1.19 8.18
N ALA A 155 -5.58 0.27 8.19
CA ALA A 155 -5.49 -0.99 8.93
C ALA A 155 -4.28 -1.84 8.46
N ALA A 156 -4.01 -1.87 7.16
CA ALA A 156 -2.84 -2.53 6.59
C ALA A 156 -1.53 -1.83 6.95
N ALA A 157 -1.49 -0.48 6.95
CA ALA A 157 -0.34 0.26 7.45
C ALA A 157 -0.06 -0.04 8.94
N LEU A 158 -1.10 -0.16 9.76
CA LEU A 158 -0.97 -0.54 11.17
C LEU A 158 -0.36 -1.93 11.36
N ARG A 159 -0.66 -2.90 10.48
CA ARG A 159 -0.01 -4.22 10.52
C ARG A 159 1.49 -4.11 10.29
N VAL A 160 1.93 -3.26 9.37
CA VAL A 160 3.36 -2.99 9.14
C VAL A 160 3.98 -2.22 10.31
N ALA A 161 3.28 -1.21 10.85
CA ALA A 161 3.74 -0.44 12.01
C ALA A 161 3.94 -1.31 13.26
N ARG A 162 3.04 -2.29 13.47
CA ARG A 162 3.07 -3.22 14.61
C ARG A 162 3.82 -4.52 14.32
N PHE A 163 4.55 -4.60 13.21
CA PHE A 163 5.23 -5.82 12.78
C PHE A 163 6.42 -6.15 13.68
N GLY A 164 6.54 -7.40 14.11
CA GLY A 164 7.61 -7.85 15.02
C GLY A 164 8.97 -7.89 14.31
N THR A 165 10.02 -7.42 14.98
CA THR A 165 11.40 -7.47 14.46
C THR A 165 12.01 -8.88 14.49
N ALA A 166 11.33 -9.84 15.13
CA ALA A 166 11.71 -11.25 15.14
C ALA A 166 11.31 -12.02 13.88
N ASN A 167 10.42 -11.45 13.05
CA ASN A 167 9.98 -12.05 11.79
C ASN A 167 11.08 -12.00 10.73
N GLU A 168 11.02 -12.93 9.78
CA GLU A 168 12.00 -13.00 8.70
C GLU A 168 11.73 -11.93 7.63
N HIS A 169 12.73 -11.70 6.76
CA HIS A 169 12.63 -10.72 5.68
C HIS A 169 11.40 -10.95 4.78
N ALA A 170 11.12 -12.21 4.41
CA ALA A 170 9.98 -12.55 3.55
C ALA A 170 8.61 -12.29 4.23
N ASP A 171 8.56 -12.29 5.56
CA ASP A 171 7.31 -12.00 6.28
C ASP A 171 6.94 -10.52 6.17
N TRP A 172 7.93 -9.62 6.12
CA TRP A 172 7.69 -8.20 5.86
C TRP A 172 7.02 -7.97 4.52
N GLU A 173 7.36 -8.79 3.51
CA GLU A 173 6.75 -8.71 2.19
C GLU A 173 5.28 -9.10 2.21
N THR A 174 4.90 -10.05 3.06
CA THR A 174 3.48 -10.42 3.24
C THR A 174 2.66 -9.23 3.75
N ALA A 175 3.15 -8.52 4.77
CA ALA A 175 2.46 -7.33 5.29
C ALA A 175 2.47 -6.17 4.28
N HIS A 176 3.59 -5.99 3.57
CA HIS A 176 3.75 -4.98 2.53
C HIS A 176 2.79 -5.20 1.35
N HIS A 177 2.65 -6.43 0.84
CA HIS A 177 1.71 -6.75 -0.24
C HIS A 177 0.26 -6.40 0.12
N VAL A 178 -0.15 -6.68 1.37
CA VAL A 178 -1.49 -6.29 1.85
C VAL A 178 -1.63 -4.77 1.87
N PHE A 179 -0.61 -4.05 2.35
CA PHE A 179 -0.64 -2.58 2.40
C PHE A 179 -0.69 -1.93 1.03
N THR A 180 0.14 -2.37 0.08
CA THR A 180 0.15 -1.80 -1.29
C THR A 180 -1.11 -2.15 -2.05
N TYR A 181 -1.64 -3.37 -1.90
CA TYR A 181 -2.96 -3.73 -2.41
C TYR A 181 -4.06 -2.83 -1.84
N ALA A 182 -4.09 -2.63 -0.52
CA ALA A 182 -5.10 -1.79 0.12
C ALA A 182 -4.99 -0.32 -0.31
N ASN A 183 -3.77 0.20 -0.47
CA ASN A 183 -3.53 1.50 -1.07
C ASN A 183 -4.08 1.56 -2.51
N ALA A 184 -3.79 0.56 -3.34
CA ALA A 184 -4.28 0.49 -4.71
C ALA A 184 -5.81 0.46 -4.76
N VAL A 185 -6.47 -0.33 -3.88
CA VAL A 185 -7.94 -0.31 -3.72
C VAL A 185 -8.40 1.12 -3.42
N HIS A 186 -7.88 1.76 -2.36
CA HIS A 186 -8.27 3.13 -2.02
C HIS A 186 -8.08 4.10 -3.20
N GLN A 187 -6.91 4.11 -3.84
CA GLN A 187 -6.61 5.02 -4.96
C GLN A 187 -7.49 4.75 -6.20
N MET A 188 -7.89 3.50 -6.45
CA MET A 188 -8.81 3.19 -7.55
C MET A 188 -10.23 3.64 -7.24
N LEU A 189 -10.70 3.40 -6.01
CA LEU A 189 -12.05 3.80 -5.57
C LEU A 189 -12.23 5.31 -5.59
N THR A 190 -11.21 6.09 -5.22
CA THR A 190 -11.25 7.57 -5.28
C THR A 190 -11.30 8.11 -6.72
N ARG A 191 -10.88 7.33 -7.72
CA ARG A 191 -10.90 7.72 -9.14
C ARG A 191 -12.18 7.32 -9.86
N MET A 192 -12.90 6.33 -9.35
CA MET A 192 -14.12 5.81 -9.95
C MET A 192 -15.31 6.73 -9.65
N ASP A 193 -16.22 6.84 -10.60
CA ASP A 193 -17.54 7.42 -10.35
C ASP A 193 -18.46 6.32 -9.79
N THR A 194 -18.78 6.38 -8.49
CA THR A 194 -19.61 5.38 -7.81
C THR A 194 -21.10 5.66 -7.94
N ALA A 195 -21.55 6.37 -8.98
CA ALA A 195 -22.96 6.72 -9.17
C ALA A 195 -23.90 5.51 -9.37
N SER A 196 -23.40 4.31 -9.70
CA SER A 196 -24.22 3.11 -9.97
C SER A 196 -24.08 2.02 -8.90
N VAL A 197 -25.14 1.24 -8.67
CA VAL A 197 -25.14 0.10 -7.72
C VAL A 197 -24.17 -1.00 -8.16
N ASP A 198 -24.06 -1.28 -9.47
CA ASP A 198 -23.14 -2.30 -9.98
C ASP A 198 -21.67 -1.90 -9.72
N THR A 199 -21.36 -0.61 -9.86
CA THR A 199 -20.04 -0.05 -9.54
C THR A 199 -19.73 -0.17 -8.04
N HIS A 200 -20.72 0.01 -7.16
CA HIS A 200 -20.55 -0.22 -5.72
C HIS A 200 -20.20 -1.67 -5.38
N VAL A 201 -20.84 -2.64 -6.05
CA VAL A 201 -20.57 -4.07 -5.83
C VAL A 201 -19.14 -4.43 -6.23
N THR A 202 -18.71 -3.99 -7.42
CA THR A 202 -17.31 -4.15 -7.88
C THR A 202 -16.33 -3.48 -6.91
N ALA A 203 -16.64 -2.26 -6.48
CA ALA A 203 -15.80 -1.48 -5.59
C ALA A 203 -15.55 -2.17 -4.24
N VAL A 204 -16.61 -2.64 -3.58
CA VAL A 204 -16.50 -3.27 -2.26
C VAL A 204 -15.89 -4.67 -2.32
N ARG A 205 -15.97 -5.36 -3.48
CA ARG A 205 -15.31 -6.66 -3.65
C ARG A 205 -13.80 -6.59 -3.40
N GLY A 206 -13.13 -5.57 -3.93
CA GLY A 206 -11.70 -5.34 -3.67
C GLY A 206 -11.41 -5.10 -2.18
N VAL A 207 -12.28 -4.36 -1.49
CA VAL A 207 -12.17 -4.13 -0.04
C VAL A 207 -12.29 -5.44 0.74
N LEU A 208 -13.29 -6.27 0.42
CA LEU A 208 -13.49 -7.57 1.07
C LEU A 208 -12.28 -8.48 0.91
N HIS A 209 -11.74 -8.59 -0.31
CA HIS A 209 -10.52 -9.37 -0.57
C HIS A 209 -9.34 -8.83 0.24
N GLY A 210 -9.12 -7.52 0.26
CA GLY A 210 -8.04 -6.93 1.06
C GLY A 210 -8.21 -7.16 2.56
N ALA A 211 -9.44 -7.08 3.08
CA ALA A 211 -9.73 -7.36 4.49
C ALA A 211 -9.44 -8.82 4.86
N MET A 212 -9.74 -9.77 3.98
CA MET A 212 -9.40 -11.18 4.21
C MET A 212 -7.89 -11.44 4.13
N ALA A 213 -7.19 -10.79 3.22
CA ALA A 213 -5.73 -10.85 3.16
C ALA A 213 -5.08 -10.26 4.44
N LEU A 214 -5.62 -9.13 4.93
CA LEU A 214 -5.22 -8.50 6.18
C LEU A 214 -5.45 -9.42 7.39
N TYR A 215 -6.61 -10.07 7.44
CA TYR A 215 -6.92 -11.07 8.44
C TYR A 215 -5.94 -12.25 8.40
N LEU A 216 -5.58 -12.76 7.21
CA LEU A 216 -4.62 -13.86 7.10
C LEU A 216 -3.21 -13.46 7.56
N ALA A 217 -2.81 -12.21 7.35
CA ALA A 217 -1.53 -11.67 7.82
C ALA A 217 -1.48 -11.47 9.36
N ARG A 218 -2.59 -11.69 10.09
CA ARG A 218 -2.68 -11.33 11.52
C ARG A 218 -1.67 -11.99 12.43
N TYR A 219 -1.26 -13.21 12.09
CA TYR A 219 -0.34 -14.00 12.89
C TYR A 219 1.06 -13.38 12.98
N LEU A 220 1.41 -12.51 12.02
CA LEU A 220 2.71 -11.85 11.98
C LEU A 220 2.85 -10.71 13.00
N ASN A 221 1.76 -10.36 13.71
CA ASN A 221 1.76 -9.37 14.79
C ASN A 221 1.37 -9.98 16.15
N VAL A 222 1.85 -11.20 16.47
CA VAL A 222 1.55 -11.85 17.76
C VAL A 222 2.83 -12.07 18.57
N PRO A 223 3.07 -11.32 19.67
CA PRO A 223 2.35 -10.10 20.07
C PRO A 223 2.66 -8.91 19.13
N PRO A 224 1.79 -7.89 19.07
CA PRO A 224 2.04 -6.73 18.23
C PRO A 224 3.19 -5.89 18.81
N ALA A 225 4.06 -5.38 17.94
CA ALA A 225 5.07 -4.40 18.35
C ALA A 225 4.39 -3.09 18.79
N GLY A 226 4.94 -2.45 19.83
CA GLY A 226 4.48 -1.13 20.26
C GLY A 226 4.76 -0.08 19.20
N ILE A 227 3.84 0.89 19.06
CA ILE A 227 4.05 2.05 18.20
C ILE A 227 4.76 3.11 19.05
N PRO A 228 5.95 3.59 18.65
CA PRO A 228 6.68 4.58 19.45
C PRO A 228 5.91 5.88 19.64
N GLY A 229 5.87 6.38 20.89
CA GLY A 229 5.17 7.61 21.25
C GLY A 229 3.69 7.43 21.61
N ASP A 230 3.10 6.27 21.34
CA ASP A 230 1.77 5.92 21.84
C ASP A 230 1.80 5.64 23.34
N GLY A 231 0.64 5.69 24.00
CA GLY A 231 0.49 5.32 25.41
C GLY A 231 1.26 6.22 26.39
N GLY A 232 1.72 7.39 25.94
CA GLY A 232 2.50 8.33 26.75
C GLY A 232 3.99 7.99 26.86
N GLU A 233 4.52 7.15 25.97
CA GLU A 233 5.97 6.89 25.89
C GLU A 233 6.74 8.19 25.62
N GLN A 234 7.68 8.52 26.51
CA GLN A 234 8.60 9.64 26.29
C GLN A 234 9.76 9.21 25.41
N LEU A 235 10.09 10.04 24.42
CA LEU A 235 11.20 9.85 23.49
C LEU A 235 12.32 10.86 23.72
N ASP A 236 12.49 11.31 24.97
CA ASP A 236 13.41 12.38 25.35
C ASP A 236 14.88 11.94 25.40
N ASP A 237 15.15 10.64 25.32
CA ASP A 237 16.48 10.09 25.06
C ASP A 237 16.97 10.34 23.62
N LEU A 238 16.07 10.74 22.70
CA LEU A 238 16.39 11.06 21.32
C LEU A 238 16.62 12.56 21.10
N PRO A 239 17.36 12.95 20.03
CA PRO A 239 17.57 14.35 19.68
C PRO A 239 16.25 15.14 19.51
N ALA A 240 16.30 16.45 19.77
CA ALA A 240 15.15 17.35 19.60
C ALA A 240 15.24 18.19 18.31
N GLU A 241 16.45 18.52 17.86
CA GLU A 241 16.66 19.34 16.67
C GLU A 241 16.28 18.57 15.39
N PRO A 242 15.45 19.14 14.50
CA PRO A 242 14.87 18.42 13.36
C PRO A 242 15.94 17.90 12.40
N GLU A 243 17.05 18.63 12.25
CA GLU A 243 18.16 18.22 11.38
C GLU A 243 18.96 17.07 11.97
N THR A 244 19.17 17.10 13.29
CA THR A 244 19.86 16.02 13.99
C THR A 244 19.04 14.73 13.99
N ILE A 245 17.71 14.82 14.14
CA ILE A 245 16.83 13.65 14.04
C ILE A 245 16.91 13.03 12.64
N ARG A 246 16.80 13.84 11.57
CA ARG A 246 16.84 13.33 10.20
C ARG A 246 18.22 12.78 9.81
N ALA A 247 19.31 13.37 10.32
CA ALA A 247 20.65 12.81 10.16
C ALA A 247 20.80 11.47 10.89
N ALA A 248 20.31 11.35 12.13
CA ALA A 248 20.32 10.10 12.89
C ALA A 248 19.46 9.01 12.22
N LEU A 249 18.36 9.40 11.54
CA LEU A 249 17.51 8.48 10.80
C LEU A 249 18.25 7.89 9.59
N LEU A 250 19.02 8.70 8.86
CA LEU A 250 19.86 8.21 7.76
C LEU A 250 20.96 7.28 8.27
N ASP A 251 21.61 7.62 9.38
CA ASP A 251 22.62 6.76 10.02
C ASP A 251 22.02 5.42 10.51
N ALA A 252 20.75 5.43 10.93
CA ALA A 252 20.04 4.20 11.26
C ALA A 252 19.87 3.30 10.03
N PHE A 253 19.55 3.85 8.86
CA PHE A 253 19.47 3.07 7.61
C PHE A 253 20.85 2.57 7.11
N ASP A 254 21.94 3.19 7.55
CA ASP A 254 23.32 2.75 7.26
C ASP A 254 23.75 1.52 8.10
N ARG A 255 22.92 1.06 9.05
CA ARG A 255 23.24 -0.03 9.98
C ARG A 255 22.15 -1.10 9.98
N GLN A 256 22.54 -2.37 10.11
CA GLN A 256 21.58 -3.46 10.23
C GLN A 256 20.81 -3.41 11.56
N ARG A 257 19.59 -3.97 11.55
CA ARG A 257 18.73 -4.16 12.74
C ARG A 257 18.36 -2.86 13.47
N GLN A 258 18.12 -1.78 12.72
CA GLN A 258 17.73 -0.48 13.28
C GLN A 258 16.23 -0.16 13.16
N VAL A 259 15.38 -1.17 12.94
CA VAL A 259 13.91 -1.00 12.76
C VAL A 259 13.28 -0.17 13.89
N ASP A 260 13.59 -0.49 15.14
CA ASP A 260 13.01 0.22 16.28
C ASP A 260 13.59 1.63 16.43
N LEU A 261 14.88 1.83 16.20
CA LEU A 261 15.49 3.17 16.24
C LEU A 261 14.90 4.08 15.16
N ALA A 262 14.77 3.58 13.92
CA ALA A 262 14.18 4.33 12.82
C ALA A 262 12.73 4.74 13.13
N ALA A 263 11.93 3.81 13.66
CA ALA A 263 10.56 4.08 14.09
C ALA A 263 10.48 5.19 15.16
N ARG A 264 11.32 5.09 16.21
CA ARG A 264 11.36 6.07 17.30
C ARG A 264 11.82 7.45 16.81
N LEU A 265 12.75 7.53 15.87
CA LEU A 265 13.20 8.82 15.29
C LEU A 265 12.10 9.50 14.46
N VAL A 266 11.34 8.73 13.66
CA VAL A 266 10.17 9.25 12.95
C VAL A 266 9.11 9.76 13.94
N ALA A 267 8.77 8.94 14.94
CA ALA A 267 7.81 9.34 15.98
C ALA A 267 8.28 10.61 16.70
N ARG A 268 9.55 10.68 17.10
CA ARG A 268 10.14 11.87 17.75
C ARG A 268 10.02 13.11 16.86
N HIS A 269 10.33 13.00 15.57
CA HIS A 269 10.23 14.12 14.63
C HIS A 269 8.80 14.66 14.55
N LEU A 270 7.81 13.78 14.43
CA LEU A 270 6.40 14.16 14.26
C LEU A 270 5.76 14.64 15.57
N THR A 271 6.09 14.04 16.71
CA THR A 271 5.58 14.44 18.04
C THR A 271 6.10 15.82 18.46
N LEU A 272 7.31 16.20 18.05
CA LEU A 272 7.83 17.56 18.25
C LEU A 272 7.23 18.61 17.29
N GLY A 273 6.36 18.20 16.37
CA GLY A 273 5.70 19.10 15.43
C GLY A 273 6.59 19.58 14.27
N HIS A 274 7.71 18.89 14.02
CA HIS A 274 8.60 19.21 12.89
C HIS A 274 7.96 18.84 11.55
N SER A 275 8.46 19.41 10.46
CA SER A 275 7.86 19.26 9.12
C SER A 275 7.78 17.80 8.66
N PRO A 276 6.57 17.26 8.39
CA PRO A 276 6.42 15.93 7.81
C PRO A 276 6.97 15.85 6.38
N GLN A 277 6.91 16.92 5.60
CA GLN A 277 7.45 16.96 4.24
C GLN A 277 8.97 16.81 4.24
N ALA A 278 9.67 17.46 5.17
CA ALA A 278 11.11 17.29 5.33
C ALA A 278 11.46 15.85 5.72
N LEU A 279 10.64 15.21 6.57
CA LEU A 279 10.81 13.81 6.94
C LEU A 279 10.57 12.86 5.76
N ILE A 280 9.50 13.06 4.99
CA ILE A 280 9.20 12.29 3.78
C ILE A 280 10.35 12.41 2.77
N ALA A 281 10.89 13.62 2.58
CA ALA A 281 12.06 13.83 1.72
C ALA A 281 13.29 13.06 2.22
N THR A 282 13.50 12.97 3.54
CA THR A 282 14.57 12.15 4.12
C THR A 282 14.33 10.65 3.91
N LEU A 283 13.11 10.15 4.07
CA LEU A 283 12.77 8.74 3.78
C LEU A 283 12.97 8.43 2.29
N ALA A 284 12.56 9.32 1.39
CA ALA A 284 12.81 9.18 -0.04
C ALA A 284 14.30 9.19 -0.39
N HIS A 285 15.08 10.05 0.28
CA HIS A 285 16.53 10.07 0.12
C HIS A 285 17.20 8.78 0.61
N ALA A 286 16.70 8.19 1.71
CA ALA A 286 17.17 6.90 2.18
C ALA A 286 16.97 5.81 1.12
N VAL A 287 15.76 5.71 0.55
CA VAL A 287 15.46 4.74 -0.52
C VAL A 287 16.35 4.96 -1.75
N LEU A 288 16.55 6.22 -2.17
CA LEU A 288 17.38 6.55 -3.33
C LEU A 288 18.86 6.15 -3.18
N ARG A 289 19.37 6.11 -1.95
CA ARG A 289 20.75 5.70 -1.66
C ARG A 289 20.94 4.19 -1.68
N GLU A 290 19.87 3.42 -1.59
CA GLU A 290 19.91 1.95 -1.60
C GLU A 290 19.84 1.38 -3.01
N ASP A 291 20.31 0.15 -3.17
CA ASP A 291 19.95 -0.72 -4.30
C ASP A 291 18.51 -1.26 -4.10
N ALA A 292 17.57 -0.34 -3.91
CA ALA A 292 16.20 -0.64 -3.53
C ALA A 292 15.48 -1.45 -4.63
N GLY A 293 14.84 -2.55 -4.21
CA GLY A 293 13.88 -3.27 -5.04
C GLY A 293 12.58 -2.47 -5.22
N PHE A 294 11.75 -2.89 -6.18
CA PHE A 294 10.49 -2.20 -6.47
C PHE A 294 9.53 -2.18 -5.27
N HIS A 295 9.57 -3.18 -4.38
CA HIS A 295 8.78 -3.19 -3.14
C HIS A 295 9.10 -2.01 -2.21
N THR A 296 10.36 -1.65 -2.05
CA THR A 296 10.77 -0.48 -1.24
C THR A 296 10.19 0.82 -1.80
N TYR A 297 10.13 0.96 -3.13
CA TYR A 297 9.48 2.09 -3.78
C TYR A 297 7.96 2.07 -3.59
N GLN A 298 7.32 0.90 -3.70
CA GLN A 298 5.88 0.75 -3.46
C GLN A 298 5.52 1.11 -2.02
N MET A 299 6.29 0.65 -1.02
CA MET A 299 6.08 0.99 0.39
C MET A 299 6.15 2.49 0.63
N LEU A 300 7.19 3.15 0.11
CA LEU A 300 7.36 4.59 0.26
C LEU A 300 6.21 5.35 -0.41
N GLU A 301 5.88 5.01 -1.66
CA GLU A 301 4.85 5.71 -2.42
C GLU A 301 3.47 5.54 -1.76
N ALA A 302 3.08 4.31 -1.42
CA ALA A 302 1.82 4.03 -0.75
C ALA A 302 1.74 4.75 0.61
N GLY A 303 2.83 4.77 1.37
CA GLY A 303 2.93 5.50 2.61
C GLY A 303 2.74 7.01 2.44
N VAL A 304 3.34 7.62 1.42
CA VAL A 304 3.18 9.06 1.13
C VAL A 304 1.74 9.37 0.67
N ARG A 305 1.14 8.53 -0.17
CA ARG A 305 -0.26 8.68 -0.61
C ARG A 305 -1.21 8.62 0.57
N GLN A 306 -1.09 7.61 1.41
CA GLN A 306 -1.96 7.46 2.58
C GLN A 306 -1.69 8.55 3.61
N PHE A 307 -0.44 8.98 3.84
CA PHE A 307 -0.17 10.16 4.66
C PHE A 307 -0.85 11.41 4.10
N GLY A 308 -0.91 11.59 2.77
CA GLY A 308 -1.65 12.68 2.15
C GLY A 308 -3.15 12.67 2.48
N ALA A 309 -3.77 11.50 2.56
CA ALA A 309 -5.17 11.34 2.92
C ALA A 309 -5.46 11.57 4.42
N TRP A 310 -4.53 11.16 5.29
CA TRP A 310 -4.69 11.26 6.75
C TRP A 310 -4.13 12.55 7.37
N GLY A 311 -3.18 13.19 6.70
CA GLY A 311 -2.47 14.37 7.20
C GLY A 311 -1.60 14.08 8.42
N ASN A 312 -1.21 15.12 9.16
CA ASN A 312 -0.42 15.00 10.39
C ASN A 312 -1.31 14.66 11.62
N THR A 313 -2.13 13.62 11.47
CA THR A 313 -2.94 12.98 12.52
C THR A 313 -2.17 11.82 13.13
N ASP A 314 -2.71 11.17 14.16
CA ASP A 314 -2.09 9.99 14.76
C ASP A 314 -2.02 8.84 13.74
N GLU A 315 -3.07 8.67 12.92
CA GLU A 315 -3.11 7.69 11.84
C GLU A 315 -2.04 7.97 10.78
N GLY A 316 -1.87 9.23 10.37
CA GLY A 316 -0.81 9.63 9.46
C GLY A 316 0.59 9.38 10.02
N ARG A 317 0.80 9.62 11.33
CA ARG A 317 2.06 9.30 12.01
C ARG A 317 2.35 7.81 11.98
N HIS A 318 1.36 6.97 12.27
CA HIS A 318 1.50 5.52 12.20
C HIS A 318 1.91 5.04 10.81
N ILE A 319 1.36 5.65 9.75
CA ILE A 319 1.71 5.33 8.36
C ILE A 319 3.20 5.63 8.09
N LEU A 320 3.70 6.81 8.49
CA LEU A 320 5.12 7.14 8.30
C LEU A 320 6.05 6.28 9.17
N ILE A 321 5.60 5.87 10.36
CA ILE A 321 6.30 4.88 11.20
C ILE A 321 6.38 3.54 10.48
N ALA A 322 5.28 3.06 9.89
CA ALA A 322 5.25 1.83 9.10
C ALA A 322 6.26 1.87 7.96
N VAL A 323 6.30 2.97 7.19
CA VAL A 323 7.29 3.19 6.12
C VAL A 323 8.71 3.04 6.66
N ALA A 324 9.08 3.80 7.68
CA ALA A 324 10.44 3.75 8.21
C ALA A 324 10.83 2.38 8.76
N ARG A 325 9.89 1.66 9.39
CA ARG A 325 10.12 0.29 9.86
C ARG A 325 10.42 -0.66 8.71
N TYR A 326 9.59 -0.63 7.66
CA TYR A 326 9.82 -1.46 6.48
C TYR A 326 11.15 -1.11 5.81
N LEU A 327 11.44 0.18 5.58
CA LEU A 327 12.71 0.60 4.99
C LEU A 327 13.92 0.10 5.80
N ALA A 328 13.88 0.18 7.13
CA ALA A 328 14.96 -0.26 8.00
C ALA A 328 15.10 -1.79 8.07
N ALA A 329 14.02 -2.54 7.80
CA ALA A 329 14.07 -3.99 7.68
C ALA A 329 14.73 -4.46 6.38
N HIS A 330 14.82 -3.59 5.37
CA HIS A 330 15.38 -3.87 4.04
C HIS A 330 16.67 -3.08 3.75
N SER A 331 17.21 -2.39 4.77
CA SER A 331 18.41 -1.56 4.66
C SER A 331 19.42 -1.91 5.77
N PRO A 332 20.73 -1.73 5.55
CA PRO A 332 21.34 -1.29 4.30
C PRO A 332 21.43 -2.42 3.25
N THR A 333 21.40 -2.04 1.98
CA THR A 333 21.83 -2.89 0.85
C THR A 333 23.34 -2.75 0.62
N GLU A 334 23.90 -3.49 -0.34
CA GLU A 334 25.31 -3.36 -0.73
C GLU A 334 25.63 -2.03 -1.44
N ARG A 335 24.62 -1.33 -1.98
CA ARG A 335 24.75 -0.05 -2.72
C ARG A 335 25.75 -0.14 -3.89
N ALA A 336 25.79 -1.29 -4.55
CA ALA A 336 26.69 -1.62 -5.64
C ALA A 336 26.24 -1.03 -6.99
N LEU A 337 24.96 -0.68 -7.17
CA LEU A 337 24.46 -0.15 -8.46
C LEU A 337 25.12 1.19 -8.82
N HIS A 338 25.36 2.05 -7.82
CA HIS A 338 26.04 3.32 -8.06
C HIS A 338 27.46 3.11 -8.60
N GLN A 339 28.23 2.23 -7.94
CA GLN A 339 29.57 1.86 -8.40
C GLN A 339 29.53 1.27 -9.82
N THR A 340 28.57 0.39 -10.08
CA THR A 340 28.37 -0.23 -11.40
C THR A 340 28.10 0.82 -12.48
N ALA A 341 27.18 1.77 -12.22
CA ALA A 341 26.83 2.83 -13.17
C ALA A 341 28.01 3.78 -13.42
N ASP A 342 28.77 4.12 -12.38
CA ASP A 342 29.96 4.96 -12.52
C ASP A 342 31.08 4.26 -13.27
N ILE A 343 31.32 2.98 -13.02
CA ILE A 343 32.25 2.17 -13.80
C ILE A 343 31.84 2.15 -15.28
N ALA A 344 30.56 1.88 -15.59
CA ALA A 344 30.06 1.87 -16.95
C ALA A 344 30.25 3.23 -17.64
N ARG A 345 29.92 4.33 -16.95
CA ARG A 345 30.12 5.70 -17.45
C ARG A 345 31.58 6.02 -17.71
N ARG A 346 32.48 5.59 -16.83
CA ARG A 346 33.94 5.77 -16.96
C ARG A 346 34.48 4.98 -18.15
N LEU A 347 34.09 3.71 -18.29
CA LEU A 347 34.44 2.87 -19.43
C LEU A 347 33.95 3.45 -20.76
N MET A 348 32.72 3.97 -20.81
CA MET A 348 32.18 4.67 -21.99
C MET A 348 33.00 5.90 -22.39
N ARG A 349 33.71 6.53 -21.44
CA ARG A 349 34.59 7.69 -21.67
C ARG A 349 36.05 7.30 -21.91
N GLY A 350 36.35 6.01 -22.04
CA GLY A 350 37.70 5.50 -22.31
C GLY A 350 38.61 5.39 -21.08
N ALA A 351 38.07 5.50 -19.86
CA ALA A 351 38.85 5.27 -18.65
C ALA A 351 39.06 3.78 -18.38
N GLU A 352 40.18 3.42 -17.77
CA GLU A 352 40.48 2.04 -17.40
C GLU A 352 39.92 1.68 -16.02
N LEU A 353 39.51 0.42 -15.83
CA LEU A 353 38.89 -0.10 -14.60
C LEU A 353 39.76 0.07 -13.35
N HIS A 354 41.08 0.05 -13.49
CA HIS A 354 42.03 0.03 -12.37
C HIS A 354 42.47 1.42 -11.90
N GLN A 355 42.01 2.50 -12.54
CA GLN A 355 42.29 3.86 -12.08
C GLN A 355 41.28 4.22 -10.97
N GLU A 356 41.74 4.71 -9.82
CA GLU A 356 40.81 5.23 -8.80
C GLU A 356 40.10 6.49 -9.31
N ALA A 357 38.87 6.73 -8.85
CA ALA A 357 38.20 8.00 -9.11
C ALA A 357 39.02 9.10 -8.41
N GLY A 358 39.62 10.01 -9.20
CA GLY A 358 40.33 11.15 -8.64
C GLY A 358 39.42 11.91 -7.67
N SER A 359 39.90 12.12 -6.44
CA SER A 359 39.22 12.94 -5.45
C SER A 359 38.99 14.35 -6.02
N PHE A 360 37.73 14.76 -6.07
CA PHE A 360 37.34 16.15 -6.27
C PHE A 360 36.70 16.67 -4.99
#